data_AF-A0A8S8ZNJ2-F1
#
_entry.id   AF-A0A8S8ZNJ2-F1
#
_cell.length_a   1.000
_cell.length_b   1.000
_cell.length_c   1.000
_cell.angle_alpha   90.00
_cell.angle_beta   90.00
_cell.angle_gamma   90.00
#
_symmetry.space_group_name_H-M   'P 1'
#
loop_
_entity.id
_entity.type
_entity.pdbx_description
1 polymer ?
#
loop_
_entity_poly.entity_id
_entity_poly.type
_entity_poly.pdbx_seq_one_letter_code
_entity_poly.pdbx_strand_id
1 'polypeptide(L)'
;MADKGSSYELERKEHMPSASPSSGRLEGETLETTRHGHRHHNGHTNGLAPPGQHNQPQSSASSATVVNDPAPPHPVWQFLENWLIPSTTGNHPPDSVPTLDDTPGLPRLRYNMLDYKWKLIIVSSLLVIESSLLPIALFYGLWYGTSLRHGIVFAIITAFFGLVTGIEFGLRCLKLMLPRDEYRPLGTDPVKDRWRFDFTHHTLSFGYTYMTGILIGASIPHEPIVKPLAMPVPLFFIQMGLQLLWSGWANKKHKKAPFRFSSVPKGGRIPPLVFTIVEDIVAVDGAGGKEYRRAINARYEVSKRFREMIARQNWFWGVGALADGIATMIVIWTIPQEIAYGVAWASPLIFSIIWIIITVIWVRRDLRREKAEWRANAAEPRLSTAGTATQQEMQEHHSAV
;
A
#
# COMPACT_ATOMS: atom_id res chain seq x y z
N MET A 1 6.26 59.37 -21.65
CA MET A 1 6.03 59.87 -23.03
C MET A 1 5.76 58.65 -23.90
N ALA A 2 4.52 58.16 -23.86
CA ALA A 2 3.44 58.40 -24.85
C ALA A 2 3.54 57.35 -25.98
N ASP A 3 2.81 56.23 -25.90
CA ASP A 3 1.36 56.04 -26.09
C ASP A 3 0.92 56.13 -27.56
N LYS A 4 0.49 54.99 -28.10
CA LYS A 4 -0.38 54.75 -29.28
C LYS A 4 -0.94 53.33 -29.06
N GLY A 5 -2.18 53.10 -28.62
CA GLY A 5 -3.46 53.47 -29.24
C GLY A 5 -3.81 52.41 -30.30
N SER A 6 -4.43 51.27 -29.94
CA SER A 6 -5.89 51.03 -29.82
C SER A 6 -6.72 51.58 -30.99
N SER A 7 -7.25 50.69 -31.83
CA SER A 7 -8.62 50.77 -32.37
C SER A 7 -8.91 49.49 -33.14
N TYR A 8 -10.01 48.79 -32.84
CA TYR A 8 -10.98 48.19 -33.77
C TYR A 8 -11.99 47.40 -32.94
N GLU A 9 -13.01 48.11 -32.45
CA GLU A 9 -14.29 47.52 -32.04
C GLU A 9 -15.42 48.34 -32.70
N LEU A 10 -16.48 47.62 -33.08
CA LEU A 10 -17.87 48.08 -33.31
C LEU A 10 -18.27 48.64 -34.69
N GLU A 11 -19.03 47.84 -35.45
CA GLU A 11 -20.46 48.01 -35.79
C GLU A 11 -20.85 46.90 -36.78
N ARG A 12 -21.91 46.09 -36.57
CA ARG A 12 -23.31 46.51 -36.74
C ARG A 12 -24.27 45.40 -36.24
N LYS A 13 -25.12 45.74 -35.25
CA LYS A 13 -26.46 45.13 -35.02
C LYS A 13 -27.44 45.78 -36.04
N GLU A 14 -28.62 45.30 -36.41
CA GLU A 14 -29.80 44.80 -35.67
C GLU A 14 -30.79 44.20 -36.69
N HIS A 15 -31.70 43.32 -36.26
CA HIS A 15 -33.16 43.53 -36.35
C HIS A 15 -33.92 42.41 -35.58
N MET A 16 -34.59 42.82 -34.50
CA MET A 16 -35.73 42.12 -33.86
C MET A 16 -37.04 42.68 -34.44
N PRO A 17 -38.20 42.02 -34.23
CA PRO A 17 -39.10 42.54 -33.19
C PRO A 17 -39.82 41.47 -32.34
N SER A 18 -40.26 41.89 -31.16
CA SER A 18 -41.01 41.18 -30.12
C SER A 18 -42.53 41.12 -30.37
N ALA A 19 -43.24 40.18 -29.73
CA ALA A 19 -44.39 40.46 -28.82
C ALA A 19 -45.02 39.16 -28.26
N SER A 20 -45.41 39.17 -26.98
CA SER A 20 -46.37 38.25 -26.31
C SER A 20 -47.78 38.91 -26.27
N PRO A 21 -48.82 38.45 -25.51
CA PRO A 21 -49.29 37.12 -25.05
C PRO A 21 -50.81 36.86 -25.33
N SER A 22 -51.37 35.71 -24.87
CA SER A 22 -52.79 35.38 -24.52
C SER A 22 -53.27 34.04 -25.15
N SER A 23 -53.65 33.04 -24.33
CA SER A 23 -54.99 32.67 -23.85
C SER A 23 -55.63 31.53 -24.67
N GLY A 24 -55.99 30.43 -23.98
CA GLY A 24 -56.63 29.25 -24.59
C GLY A 24 -56.69 28.04 -23.65
N ARG A 25 -57.67 28.08 -22.75
CA ARG A 25 -58.08 27.08 -21.75
C ARG A 25 -58.87 25.92 -22.37
N LEU A 26 -58.87 24.74 -21.73
CA LEU A 26 -60.00 23.83 -21.38
C LEU A 26 -59.39 22.62 -20.64
N GLU A 27 -59.50 22.54 -19.29
CA GLU A 27 -60.47 21.75 -18.50
C GLU A 27 -60.15 20.24 -18.48
N GLY A 28 -60.20 19.45 -17.41
CA GLY A 28 -60.65 19.46 -16.00
C GLY A 28 -60.37 18.01 -15.52
N GLU A 29 -60.06 17.64 -14.27
CA GLU A 29 -60.78 17.74 -12.99
C GLU A 29 -59.70 17.53 -11.88
N THR A 30 -59.47 18.43 -10.91
CA THR A 30 -60.15 18.57 -9.59
C THR A 30 -60.30 17.26 -8.81
N LEU A 31 -60.13 17.12 -7.49
CA LEU A 31 -59.82 17.87 -6.26
C LEU A 31 -59.63 16.70 -5.23
N GLU A 32 -59.03 16.74 -4.05
CA GLU A 32 -59.04 17.76 -3.04
C GLU A 32 -58.03 17.38 -1.92
N THR A 33 -57.40 18.42 -1.39
CA THR A 33 -56.81 18.57 -0.07
C THR A 33 -57.65 17.96 1.07
N THR A 34 -57.08 17.56 2.21
CA THR A 34 -57.08 18.41 3.42
C THR A 34 -56.12 17.90 4.50
N ARG A 35 -55.52 18.87 5.19
CA ARG A 35 -54.57 18.80 6.30
C ARG A 35 -55.30 19.21 7.59
N HIS A 36 -55.16 18.47 8.69
CA HIS A 36 -55.31 18.90 10.10
C HIS A 36 -54.86 17.71 10.98
N GLY A 37 -54.15 17.79 12.10
CA GLY A 37 -53.87 18.88 13.03
C GLY A 37 -54.29 18.46 14.44
N HIS A 38 -53.34 18.30 15.37
CA HIS A 38 -53.49 18.21 16.86
C HIS A 38 -54.10 16.90 17.45
N ARG A 39 -53.86 16.45 18.70
CA ARG A 39 -52.90 16.68 19.81
C ARG A 39 -53.34 15.74 20.97
N HIS A 40 -52.39 15.22 21.78
CA HIS A 40 -52.45 14.61 23.14
C HIS A 40 -53.68 13.80 23.64
N HIS A 41 -53.44 12.62 24.26
CA HIS A 41 -53.39 12.45 25.74
C HIS A 41 -53.08 11.01 26.21
N ASN A 42 -52.38 10.94 27.36
CA ASN A 42 -52.19 9.86 28.37
C ASN A 42 -53.39 8.90 28.52
N GLY A 43 -53.30 7.62 28.92
CA GLY A 43 -52.45 6.92 29.91
C GLY A 43 -53.38 6.30 30.99
N HIS A 44 -53.18 5.03 31.38
CA HIS A 44 -53.61 4.33 32.64
C HIS A 44 -53.43 2.80 32.46
N THR A 45 -52.42 2.11 33.02
CA THR A 45 -52.17 1.61 34.40
C THR A 45 -52.99 0.38 34.86
N ASN A 46 -52.21 -0.66 35.23
CA ASN A 46 -52.32 -1.56 36.39
C ASN A 46 -53.07 -2.92 36.33
N GLY A 47 -52.40 -3.93 36.89
CA GLY A 47 -52.98 -5.19 37.42
C GLY A 47 -52.14 -6.44 37.09
N LEU A 48 -51.08 -6.73 37.86
CA LEU A 48 -51.04 -7.79 38.90
C LEU A 48 -51.08 -9.25 38.37
N ALA A 49 -49.94 -9.93 38.49
CA ALA A 49 -49.77 -11.39 38.41
C ALA A 49 -50.18 -12.06 39.75
N PRO A 50 -49.93 -13.37 40.06
CA PRO A 50 -49.49 -14.56 39.28
C PRO A 50 -50.35 -15.81 39.70
N PRO A 51 -49.87 -17.06 39.98
CA PRO A 51 -48.88 -17.97 39.35
C PRO A 51 -49.41 -19.42 39.08
N GLY A 52 -48.68 -20.19 38.25
CA GLY A 52 -48.23 -21.59 38.46
C GLY A 52 -49.22 -22.79 38.54
N GLN A 53 -48.95 -23.86 37.78
CA GLN A 53 -48.56 -25.22 38.28
C GLN A 53 -48.66 -26.36 37.24
N HIS A 54 -47.57 -27.14 37.18
CA HIS A 54 -47.44 -28.62 37.13
C HIS A 54 -47.87 -29.51 35.93
N ASN A 55 -46.92 -30.40 35.61
CA ASN A 55 -46.99 -31.81 35.22
C ASN A 55 -46.99 -32.25 33.74
N GLN A 56 -45.92 -33.01 33.42
CA GLN A 56 -45.74 -33.90 32.26
C GLN A 56 -46.71 -35.12 32.32
N PRO A 57 -46.78 -35.95 31.25
CA PRO A 57 -45.82 -37.05 31.09
C PRO A 57 -45.29 -37.29 29.66
N GLN A 58 -44.20 -38.06 29.61
CA GLN A 58 -43.36 -38.48 28.49
C GLN A 58 -44.10 -39.22 27.36
N SER A 59 -43.66 -39.04 26.11
CA SER A 59 -43.46 -40.15 25.18
C SER A 59 -42.34 -39.86 24.17
N SER A 60 -41.62 -40.93 23.84
CA SER A 60 -40.33 -41.02 23.18
C SER A 60 -40.41 -41.02 21.65
N ALA A 61 -39.52 -40.26 20.99
CA ALA A 61 -39.00 -40.59 19.67
C ALA A 61 -37.65 -39.92 19.43
N SER A 62 -36.59 -40.72 19.32
CA SER A 62 -35.28 -40.28 18.80
C SER A 62 -35.42 -39.92 17.32
N SER A 63 -34.92 -38.76 16.93
CA SER A 63 -34.61 -38.44 15.52
C SER A 63 -33.17 -37.97 15.45
N ALA A 64 -32.32 -38.82 14.88
CA ALA A 64 -30.95 -38.50 14.53
C ALA A 64 -30.96 -37.47 13.40
N THR A 65 -30.35 -36.31 13.62
CA THR A 65 -30.07 -35.34 12.56
C THR A 65 -28.79 -35.76 11.86
N VAL A 66 -28.91 -36.21 10.62
CA VAL A 66 -27.80 -36.41 9.68
C VAL A 66 -27.17 -35.04 9.42
N VAL A 67 -25.93 -34.85 9.84
CA VAL A 67 -25.10 -33.70 9.43
C VAL A 67 -24.64 -33.97 8.00
N ASN A 68 -25.14 -33.20 7.04
CA ASN A 68 -24.59 -33.18 5.69
C ASN A 68 -23.28 -32.39 5.72
N ASP A 69 -22.15 -33.08 5.56
CA ASP A 69 -20.88 -32.42 5.27
C ASP A 69 -20.95 -31.79 3.87
N PRO A 70 -20.57 -30.51 3.69
CA PRO A 70 -20.48 -29.92 2.37
C PRO A 70 -19.30 -30.54 1.60
N ALA A 71 -19.50 -30.75 0.30
CA ALA A 71 -18.49 -31.27 -0.62
C ALA A 71 -17.18 -30.44 -0.57
N PRO A 72 -16.01 -31.07 -0.77
CA PRO A 72 -14.74 -30.37 -0.71
C PRO A 72 -14.66 -29.25 -1.78
N PRO A 73 -14.08 -28.08 -1.46
CA PRO A 73 -13.97 -26.99 -2.41
C PRO A 73 -13.10 -27.38 -3.62
N HIS A 74 -13.49 -26.92 -4.80
CA HIS A 74 -12.78 -27.11 -6.08
C HIS A 74 -11.28 -26.75 -5.94
N PRO A 75 -10.34 -27.44 -6.61
CA PRO A 75 -8.89 -27.23 -6.45
C PRO A 75 -8.42 -25.80 -6.69
N VAL A 76 -9.11 -25.05 -7.58
CA VAL A 76 -8.85 -23.62 -7.80
C VAL A 76 -9.22 -22.78 -6.58
N TRP A 77 -10.32 -23.09 -5.89
CA TRP A 77 -10.71 -22.41 -4.66
C TRP A 77 -9.78 -22.74 -3.50
N GLN A 78 -9.30 -23.98 -3.38
CA GLN A 78 -8.27 -24.34 -2.39
C GLN A 78 -6.92 -23.68 -2.68
N PHE A 79 -6.53 -23.60 -3.96
CA PHE A 79 -5.34 -22.87 -4.38
C PHE A 79 -5.47 -21.39 -4.01
N LEU A 80 -6.60 -20.75 -4.35
CA LEU A 80 -6.86 -19.37 -3.99
C LEU A 80 -6.90 -19.20 -2.46
N GLU A 81 -7.57 -20.06 -1.71
CA GLU A 81 -7.65 -19.96 -0.24
C GLU A 81 -6.28 -20.08 0.43
N ASN A 82 -5.47 -21.07 0.04
CA ASN A 82 -4.09 -21.23 0.51
C ASN A 82 -3.16 -20.07 0.08
N TRP A 83 -3.47 -19.44 -1.06
CA TRP A 83 -2.71 -18.30 -1.60
C TRP A 83 -3.12 -16.96 -0.95
N LEU A 84 -4.40 -16.80 -0.63
CA LEU A 84 -5.03 -15.63 0.00
C LEU A 84 -4.74 -15.58 1.51
N ILE A 85 -4.82 -16.74 2.15
CA ILE A 85 -4.64 -16.94 3.59
C ILE A 85 -3.75 -18.18 3.73
N PRO A 86 -2.42 -18.01 3.73
CA PRO A 86 -1.55 -19.10 4.15
C PRO A 86 -2.01 -19.52 5.55
N SER A 87 -2.46 -20.76 5.70
CA SER A 87 -2.84 -21.28 6.99
C SER A 87 -1.65 -21.16 7.94
N THR A 88 -1.79 -20.35 8.99
CA THR A 88 -0.81 -20.24 10.08
C THR A 88 -0.71 -21.53 10.91
N THR A 89 -1.44 -22.57 10.53
CA THR A 89 -1.33 -23.94 11.05
C THR A 89 -0.43 -24.83 10.21
N GLY A 90 0.50 -24.25 9.44
CA GLY A 90 1.62 -25.00 8.87
C GLY A 90 2.79 -25.00 9.84
N ASN A 91 2.91 -26.08 10.63
CA ASN A 91 4.10 -26.51 11.37
C ASN A 91 5.32 -25.57 11.23
N HIS A 92 5.46 -24.58 12.12
CA HIS A 92 6.80 -24.24 12.53
C HIS A 92 7.36 -25.52 13.16
N PRO A 93 8.40 -26.16 12.62
CA PRO A 93 9.07 -27.17 13.40
C PRO A 93 9.51 -26.49 14.69
N PRO A 94 9.08 -26.96 15.88
CA PRO A 94 9.77 -26.59 17.10
C PRO A 94 11.18 -27.16 16.92
N ASP A 95 12.16 -26.26 16.85
CA ASP A 95 13.58 -26.57 16.79
C ASP A 95 14.06 -27.33 15.54
N SER A 96 14.61 -26.60 14.56
CA SER A 96 15.72 -27.12 13.73
C SER A 96 16.33 -26.03 12.87
N VAL A 97 17.29 -25.29 13.42
CA VAL A 97 18.73 -25.38 13.10
C VAL A 97 19.45 -24.50 14.14
N PRO A 98 20.25 -25.05 15.08
CA PRO A 98 21.23 -24.26 15.81
C PRO A 98 22.30 -23.83 14.79
N THR A 99 22.15 -22.66 14.19
CA THR A 99 23.23 -22.02 13.42
C THR A 99 23.96 -21.09 14.37
N LEU A 100 25.22 -21.44 14.65
CA LEU A 100 26.21 -20.62 15.34
C LEU A 100 26.06 -19.14 14.97
N ASP A 101 25.59 -18.32 15.91
CA ASP A 101 25.75 -16.86 16.03
C ASP A 101 24.50 -16.20 16.64
N ASP A 102 24.17 -16.54 17.89
CA ASP A 102 23.28 -15.70 18.69
C ASP A 102 24.05 -14.45 19.12
N THR A 103 23.83 -13.33 18.42
CA THR A 103 24.32 -12.02 18.86
C THR A 103 23.41 -11.53 19.99
N PRO A 104 23.86 -11.54 21.26
CA PRO A 104 23.00 -11.15 22.38
C PRO A 104 22.53 -9.70 22.21
N GLY A 105 21.23 -9.46 22.38
CA GLY A 105 20.66 -8.11 22.37
C GLY A 105 20.34 -7.49 21.01
N LEU A 106 20.63 -8.12 19.87
CA LEU A 106 20.17 -7.64 18.56
C LEU A 106 18.85 -8.34 18.16
N PRO A 107 17.71 -7.63 18.06
CA PRO A 107 16.44 -8.24 17.66
C PRO A 107 16.55 -8.91 16.28
N ARG A 108 16.30 -10.22 16.22
CA ARG A 108 16.30 -10.98 14.96
C ARG A 108 14.99 -10.76 14.24
N LEU A 109 15.10 -10.52 12.94
CA LEU A 109 13.98 -10.67 12.01
C LEU A 109 13.83 -12.18 11.81
N ARG A 110 12.95 -12.84 12.59
CA ARG A 110 12.62 -14.28 12.44
C ARG A 110 11.78 -14.49 11.17
N TYR A 111 12.32 -14.06 10.03
CA TYR A 111 11.65 -14.08 8.73
C TYR A 111 12.67 -14.36 7.64
N ASN A 112 12.48 -15.46 6.92
CA ASN A 112 13.33 -15.83 5.80
C ASN A 112 12.54 -15.70 4.49
N MET A 113 12.88 -14.69 3.69
CA MET A 113 12.27 -14.45 2.39
C MET A 113 12.43 -15.64 1.42
N LEU A 114 13.49 -16.44 1.60
CA LEU A 114 13.79 -17.56 0.71
C LEU A 114 12.82 -18.73 0.86
N ASP A 115 12.11 -18.81 1.98
CA ASP A 115 11.08 -19.83 2.19
C ASP A 115 9.91 -19.63 1.19
N TYR A 116 9.71 -18.39 0.73
CA TYR A 116 8.71 -18.00 -0.26
C TYR A 116 9.30 -17.66 -1.64
N LYS A 117 10.51 -18.13 -1.96
CA LYS A 117 11.24 -17.77 -3.18
C LYS A 117 10.44 -17.98 -4.47
N TRP A 118 9.66 -19.06 -4.57
CA TRP A 118 8.85 -19.33 -5.77
C TRP A 118 7.69 -18.35 -5.91
N LYS A 119 7.00 -18.04 -4.81
CA LYS A 119 5.96 -17.01 -4.79
C LYS A 119 6.55 -15.66 -5.20
N LEU A 120 7.69 -15.29 -4.62
CA LEU A 120 8.38 -14.04 -4.93
C LEU A 120 8.78 -13.97 -6.41
N ILE A 121 9.37 -15.03 -6.97
CA ILE A 121 9.77 -15.08 -8.38
C ILE A 121 8.56 -14.97 -9.29
N ILE A 122 7.50 -15.75 -9.04
CA ILE A 122 6.30 -15.75 -9.88
C ILE A 122 5.62 -14.38 -9.86
N VAL A 123 5.34 -13.83 -8.67
CA VAL A 123 4.67 -12.54 -8.51
C VAL A 123 5.52 -11.40 -9.10
N SER A 124 6.83 -11.39 -8.83
CA SER A 124 7.72 -10.36 -9.38
C SER A 124 7.81 -10.46 -10.91
N SER A 125 7.85 -11.67 -11.47
CA SER A 125 7.89 -11.87 -12.93
C SER A 125 6.59 -11.42 -13.58
N LEU A 126 5.43 -11.77 -13.00
CA LEU A 126 4.13 -11.31 -13.50
C LEU A 126 4.01 -9.79 -13.44
N LEU A 127 4.50 -9.16 -12.36
CA LEU A 127 4.51 -7.71 -12.23
C LEU A 127 5.40 -7.06 -13.29
N VAL A 128 6.60 -7.59 -13.56
CA VAL A 128 7.48 -7.07 -14.63
C VAL A 128 6.84 -7.23 -16.02
N ILE A 129 6.19 -8.38 -16.26
CA ILE A 129 5.50 -8.63 -17.52
C ILE A 129 4.36 -7.62 -17.68
N GLU A 130 3.47 -7.52 -16.70
CA GLU A 130 2.30 -6.64 -16.77
C GLU A 130 2.66 -5.15 -16.79
N SER A 131 3.64 -4.72 -15.98
CA SER A 131 3.95 -3.30 -15.82
C SER A 131 4.83 -2.72 -16.91
N SER A 132 5.44 -3.54 -17.78
CA SER A 132 6.37 -3.04 -18.80
C SER A 132 6.33 -3.85 -20.10
N LEU A 133 6.59 -5.16 -20.04
CA LEU A 133 6.75 -5.96 -21.27
C LEU A 133 5.44 -6.09 -22.06
N LEU A 134 4.33 -6.29 -21.36
CA LEU A 134 3.02 -6.52 -21.97
C LEU A 134 2.46 -5.24 -22.61
N PRO A 135 2.47 -4.04 -21.97
CA PRO A 135 2.10 -2.79 -22.65
C PRO A 135 2.93 -2.53 -23.91
N ILE A 136 4.25 -2.75 -23.85
CA ILE A 136 5.13 -2.58 -25.01
C ILE A 136 4.78 -3.58 -26.13
N ALA A 137 4.69 -4.86 -25.79
CA ALA A 137 4.41 -5.92 -26.76
C ALA A 137 3.03 -5.75 -27.41
N LEU A 138 2.00 -5.44 -26.62
CA LEU A 138 0.65 -5.20 -27.13
C LEU A 138 0.58 -3.91 -27.94
N PHE A 139 1.25 -2.83 -27.53
CA PHE A 139 1.30 -1.60 -28.31
C PHE A 139 1.91 -1.85 -29.68
N TYR A 140 3.17 -2.29 -29.77
CA TYR A 140 3.81 -2.48 -31.07
C TYR A 140 3.16 -3.62 -31.89
N GLY A 141 2.73 -4.69 -31.23
CA GLY A 141 2.08 -5.83 -31.90
C GLY A 141 0.73 -5.47 -32.52
N LEU A 142 -0.14 -4.77 -31.79
CA LEU A 142 -1.47 -4.39 -32.29
C LEU A 142 -1.41 -3.16 -33.19
N TRP A 143 -0.54 -2.19 -32.90
CA TRP A 143 -0.40 -0.96 -33.67
C TRP A 143 0.09 -1.20 -35.10
N TYR A 144 1.09 -2.07 -35.27
CA TYR A 144 1.66 -2.37 -36.59
C TYR A 144 1.11 -3.67 -37.21
N GLY A 145 0.57 -4.58 -36.40
CA GLY A 145 0.08 -5.88 -36.87
C GLY A 145 -1.41 -5.92 -37.21
N THR A 146 -2.17 -4.87 -36.92
CA THR A 146 -3.63 -4.85 -37.17
C THR A 146 -4.09 -3.52 -37.73
N SER A 147 -5.26 -3.51 -38.37
CA SER A 147 -5.95 -2.28 -38.81
C SER A 147 -6.99 -1.81 -37.78
N LEU A 148 -6.80 -2.16 -36.51
CA LEU A 148 -7.72 -1.77 -35.43
C LEU A 148 -7.62 -0.26 -35.20
N ARG A 149 -8.75 0.36 -34.84
CA ARG A 149 -8.77 1.75 -34.38
C ARG A 149 -7.85 1.89 -33.17
N HIS A 150 -6.99 2.92 -33.16
CA HIS A 150 -6.03 3.16 -32.07
C HIS A 150 -6.68 3.16 -30.66
N GLY A 151 -7.90 3.69 -30.52
CA GLY A 151 -8.63 3.65 -29.25
C GLY A 151 -8.94 2.23 -28.76
N ILE A 152 -9.19 1.28 -29.68
CA ILE A 152 -9.40 -0.13 -29.33
C ILE A 152 -8.07 -0.76 -28.88
N VAL A 153 -6.97 -0.45 -29.55
CA VAL A 153 -5.63 -0.92 -29.16
C VAL A 153 -5.32 -0.53 -27.73
N PHE A 154 -5.51 0.74 -27.36
CA PHE A 154 -5.26 1.19 -26.00
C PHE A 154 -6.28 0.70 -24.97
N ALA A 155 -7.54 0.49 -25.35
CA ALA A 155 -8.50 -0.15 -24.47
C ALA A 155 -8.10 -1.59 -24.12
N ILE A 156 -7.59 -2.36 -25.10
CA ILE A 156 -7.07 -3.71 -24.88
C ILE A 156 -5.86 -3.65 -23.93
N ILE A 157 -4.88 -2.78 -24.20
CA ILE A 157 -3.69 -2.63 -23.35
C ILE A 157 -4.09 -2.27 -21.92
N THR A 158 -4.98 -1.28 -21.77
CA THR A 158 -5.47 -0.80 -20.47
C THR A 158 -6.27 -1.87 -19.72
N ALA A 159 -7.00 -2.74 -20.41
CA ALA A 159 -7.74 -3.83 -19.77
C ALA A 159 -6.82 -4.90 -19.16
N PHE A 160 -5.65 -5.14 -19.76
CA PHE A 160 -4.64 -6.03 -19.18
C PHE A 160 -3.76 -5.35 -18.15
N PHE A 161 -3.55 -4.04 -18.26
CA PHE A 161 -2.82 -3.27 -17.28
C PHE A 161 -3.65 -3.11 -15.99
N GLY A 162 -3.16 -3.66 -14.89
CA GLY A 162 -3.86 -3.57 -13.61
C GLY A 162 -4.60 -4.84 -13.22
N LEU A 163 -4.54 -5.91 -14.00
CA LEU A 163 -5.11 -7.20 -13.64
C LEU A 163 -4.33 -7.85 -12.49
N VAL A 164 -3.04 -8.13 -12.65
CA VAL A 164 -2.25 -8.80 -11.60
C VAL A 164 -1.99 -7.82 -10.46
N THR A 165 -1.52 -6.61 -10.76
CA THR A 165 -1.31 -5.58 -9.74
C THR A 165 -2.59 -5.18 -9.00
N GLY A 166 -3.74 -5.15 -9.69
CA GLY A 166 -5.03 -4.82 -9.08
C GLY A 166 -5.56 -5.95 -8.20
N ILE A 167 -5.38 -7.22 -8.60
CA ILE A 167 -5.67 -8.37 -7.75
C ILE A 167 -4.80 -8.28 -6.49
N GLU A 168 -3.48 -8.21 -6.60
CA GLU A 168 -2.57 -8.12 -5.44
C GLU A 168 -2.92 -6.93 -4.52
N PHE A 169 -3.23 -5.77 -5.10
CA PHE A 169 -3.67 -4.61 -4.34
C PHE A 169 -5.00 -4.84 -3.62
N GLY A 170 -5.97 -5.49 -4.27
CA GLY A 170 -7.24 -5.90 -3.68
C GLY A 170 -7.07 -6.92 -2.55
N LEU A 171 -6.15 -7.86 -2.69
CA LEU A 171 -5.84 -8.85 -1.66
C LEU A 171 -5.14 -8.24 -0.46
N ARG A 172 -4.24 -7.30 -0.71
CA ARG A 172 -3.65 -6.46 0.33
C ARG A 172 -4.73 -5.69 1.09
N CYS A 173 -5.68 -5.09 0.38
CA CYS A 173 -6.83 -4.40 0.98
C CYS A 173 -7.65 -5.35 1.87
N LEU A 174 -7.99 -6.54 1.36
CA LEU A 174 -8.75 -7.55 2.10
C LEU A 174 -8.02 -7.98 3.38
N LYS A 175 -6.72 -8.29 3.30
CA LYS A 175 -5.91 -8.67 4.47
C LYS A 175 -5.90 -7.61 5.56
N LEU A 176 -5.91 -6.34 5.19
CA LEU A 176 -5.97 -5.23 6.14
C LEU A 176 -7.38 -5.01 6.71
N MET A 177 -8.43 -5.28 5.92
CA MET A 177 -9.82 -5.14 6.32
C MET A 177 -10.35 -6.32 7.16
N LEU A 178 -9.76 -7.51 7.03
CA LEU A 178 -10.20 -8.70 7.74
C LEU A 178 -10.24 -8.46 9.25
N PRO A 179 -11.23 -9.01 9.98
CA PRO A 179 -11.32 -8.84 11.44
C PRO A 179 -10.11 -9.40 12.20
N ARG A 180 -9.37 -10.31 11.58
CA ARG A 180 -8.12 -10.86 12.12
C ARG A 180 -7.04 -9.79 12.14
N ASP A 181 -6.52 -9.53 13.33
CA ASP A 181 -5.56 -8.46 13.60
C ASP A 181 -4.09 -8.87 13.34
N GLU A 182 -3.86 -9.64 12.27
CA GLU A 182 -2.57 -10.28 12.00
C GLU A 182 -1.63 -9.37 11.19
N TYR A 183 -2.17 -8.63 10.22
CA TYR A 183 -1.38 -7.90 9.22
C TYR A 183 -1.36 -6.38 9.43
N ARG A 184 -2.24 -5.88 10.30
CA ARG A 184 -2.44 -4.43 10.52
C ARG A 184 -1.24 -3.77 11.21
N PRO A 185 -1.08 -2.45 11.04
CA PRO A 185 -0.08 -1.67 11.77
C PRO A 185 -0.15 -1.88 13.30
N LEU A 186 0.97 -1.65 13.98
CA LEU A 186 0.99 -1.76 15.44
C LEU A 186 0.13 -0.68 16.10
N GLY A 187 -0.53 -1.04 17.20
CA GLY A 187 -1.38 -0.13 17.98
C GLY A 187 -2.72 0.23 17.31
N THR A 188 -3.19 -0.54 16.33
CA THR A 188 -4.55 -0.43 15.77
C THR A 188 -5.51 -1.42 16.43
N ASP A 189 -6.77 -1.01 16.61
CA ASP A 189 -7.85 -1.85 17.13
C ASP A 189 -8.58 -2.58 15.97
N PRO A 190 -8.77 -3.91 16.04
CA PRO A 190 -9.41 -4.69 14.98
C PRO A 190 -10.81 -4.20 14.59
N VAL A 191 -11.57 -3.68 15.54
CA VAL A 191 -12.96 -3.26 15.37
C VAL A 191 -13.03 -1.78 14.98
N LYS A 192 -12.32 -0.91 15.70
CA LYS A 192 -12.40 0.55 15.49
C LYS A 192 -11.58 1.03 14.28
N ASP A 193 -10.51 0.32 13.95
CA ASP A 193 -9.52 0.77 12.96
C ASP A 193 -9.54 -0.08 11.68
N ARG A 194 -10.66 -0.76 11.36
CA ARG A 194 -10.78 -1.65 10.18
C ARG A 194 -10.53 -0.98 8.82
N TRP A 195 -10.66 0.34 8.74
CA TRP A 195 -10.41 1.15 7.54
C TRP A 195 -9.08 1.92 7.60
N ARG A 196 -8.27 1.68 8.63
CA ARG A 196 -6.95 2.32 8.76
C ARG A 196 -5.91 1.45 8.08
N PHE A 197 -5.71 1.73 6.80
CA PHE A 197 -4.66 1.08 6.03
C PHE A 197 -3.26 1.52 6.48
N ASP A 198 -2.27 0.72 6.11
CA ASP A 198 -0.88 1.11 6.29
C ASP A 198 -0.44 2.18 5.30
N PHE A 199 0.68 2.85 5.59
CA PHE A 199 1.13 3.99 4.79
C PHE A 199 1.49 3.57 3.37
N THR A 200 2.03 2.35 3.20
CA THR A 200 2.36 1.80 1.89
C THR A 200 1.10 1.61 1.04
N HIS A 201 0.01 1.10 1.62
CA HIS A 201 -1.26 0.98 0.93
C HIS A 201 -1.77 2.36 0.49
N HIS A 202 -1.71 3.39 1.34
CA HIS A 202 -2.08 4.76 0.94
C HIS A 202 -1.21 5.33 -0.19
N THR A 203 0.11 5.12 -0.14
CA THR A 203 1.04 5.50 -1.20
C THR A 203 0.68 4.82 -2.53
N LEU A 204 0.38 3.51 -2.49
CA LEU A 204 -0.06 2.75 -3.66
C LEU A 204 -1.44 3.20 -4.14
N SER A 205 -2.43 3.42 -3.26
CA SER A 205 -3.76 3.91 -3.60
C SER A 205 -3.70 5.20 -4.39
N PHE A 206 -2.87 6.16 -3.94
CA PHE A 206 -2.71 7.44 -4.62
C PHE A 206 -2.14 7.24 -6.02
N GLY A 207 -1.10 6.39 -6.14
CA GLY A 207 -0.49 5.97 -7.40
C GLY A 207 -1.51 5.40 -8.38
N TYR A 208 -2.18 4.32 -7.98
CA TYR A 208 -3.18 3.65 -8.81
C TYR A 208 -4.32 4.59 -9.21
N THR A 209 -4.76 5.48 -8.32
CA THR A 209 -5.91 6.35 -8.61
C THR A 209 -5.65 7.28 -9.80
N TYR A 210 -4.54 8.03 -9.82
CA TYR A 210 -4.30 8.91 -10.98
C TYR A 210 -3.79 8.13 -12.19
N MET A 211 -3.03 7.03 -12.01
CA MET A 211 -2.60 6.21 -13.15
C MET A 211 -3.80 5.65 -13.91
N THR A 212 -4.75 5.06 -13.19
CA THR A 212 -6.00 4.57 -13.76
C THR A 212 -6.84 5.71 -14.33
N GLY A 213 -6.93 6.86 -13.65
CA GLY A 213 -7.62 8.05 -14.16
C GLY A 213 -7.05 8.56 -15.50
N ILE A 214 -5.72 8.61 -15.63
CA ILE A 214 -5.04 9.00 -16.86
C ILE A 214 -5.27 7.97 -17.96
N LEU A 215 -5.14 6.68 -17.66
CA LEU A 215 -5.31 5.61 -18.65
C LEU A 215 -6.75 5.57 -19.19
N ILE A 216 -7.75 5.67 -18.31
CA ILE A 216 -9.15 5.76 -18.70
C ILE A 216 -9.39 7.05 -19.49
N GLY A 217 -9.00 8.20 -18.94
CA GLY A 217 -9.28 9.52 -19.52
C GLY A 217 -8.65 9.72 -20.91
N ALA A 218 -7.41 9.27 -21.10
CA ALA A 218 -6.70 9.38 -22.37
C ALA A 218 -7.14 8.35 -23.41
N SER A 219 -7.88 7.30 -23.00
CA SER A 219 -8.46 6.29 -23.89
C SER A 219 -9.87 6.63 -24.39
N ILE A 220 -10.56 7.61 -23.80
CA ILE A 220 -11.92 8.03 -24.20
C ILE A 220 -11.96 8.75 -25.57
N PRO A 221 -11.03 9.66 -25.91
CA PRO A 221 -11.09 10.40 -27.17
C PRO A 221 -11.10 9.48 -28.40
N HIS A 222 -11.77 9.92 -29.49
CA HIS A 222 -11.86 9.14 -30.73
C HIS A 222 -10.47 8.81 -31.31
N GLU A 223 -9.54 9.77 -31.19
CA GLU A 223 -8.12 9.54 -31.39
C GLU A 223 -7.41 9.62 -30.03
N PRO A 224 -6.90 8.49 -29.50
CA PRO A 224 -6.30 8.44 -28.19
C PRO A 224 -5.01 9.26 -28.17
N ILE A 225 -4.80 10.00 -27.08
CA ILE A 225 -3.61 10.82 -26.91
C ILE A 225 -2.51 9.92 -26.34
N VAL A 226 -1.61 9.46 -27.21
CA VAL A 226 -0.57 8.46 -26.90
C VAL A 226 0.38 8.92 -25.77
N LYS A 227 0.76 10.20 -25.77
CA LYS A 227 1.70 10.75 -24.78
C LYS A 227 1.17 10.64 -23.34
N PRO A 228 -0.07 11.06 -23.03
CA PRO A 228 -0.69 10.78 -21.73
C PRO A 228 -0.73 9.30 -21.33
N LEU A 229 -0.95 8.38 -22.26
CA LEU A 229 -0.96 6.94 -22.00
C LEU A 229 0.44 6.38 -21.67
N ALA A 230 1.50 7.13 -21.96
CA ALA A 230 2.89 6.81 -21.60
C ALA A 230 3.30 7.39 -20.23
N MET A 231 2.56 8.37 -19.69
CA MET A 231 2.91 9.06 -18.44
C MET A 231 2.72 8.28 -17.11
N PRO A 232 1.87 7.24 -16.97
CA PRO A 232 1.55 6.65 -15.67
C PRO A 232 2.75 6.23 -14.83
N VAL A 233 3.68 5.44 -15.38
CA VAL A 233 4.82 4.90 -14.64
C VAL A 233 5.84 6.00 -14.27
N PRO A 234 6.23 6.92 -15.19
CA PRO A 234 7.07 8.07 -14.82
C PRO A 234 6.45 8.96 -13.74
N LEU A 235 5.13 9.20 -13.77
CA LEU A 235 4.43 9.94 -12.72
C LEU A 235 4.48 9.21 -11.38
N PHE A 236 4.36 7.88 -11.38
CA PHE A 236 4.55 7.06 -10.19
C PHE A 236 5.96 7.19 -9.61
N PHE A 237 6.97 7.25 -10.45
CA PHE A 237 8.35 7.47 -10.02
C PHE A 237 8.57 8.87 -9.43
N ILE A 238 7.99 9.90 -10.05
CA ILE A 238 8.01 11.27 -9.50
C ILE A 238 7.32 11.32 -8.14
N GLN A 239 6.13 10.72 -8.02
CA GLN A 239 5.39 10.64 -6.76
C GLN A 239 6.23 9.93 -5.68
N MET A 240 6.74 8.72 -5.97
CA MET A 240 7.54 7.94 -5.03
C MET A 240 8.80 8.69 -4.63
N GLY A 241 9.49 9.29 -5.60
CA GLY A 241 10.66 10.13 -5.37
C GLY A 241 10.36 11.28 -4.41
N LEU A 242 9.30 12.06 -4.67
CA LEU A 242 8.88 13.17 -3.79
C LEU A 242 8.52 12.69 -2.37
N GLN A 243 7.77 11.58 -2.24
CA GLN A 243 7.40 11.04 -0.93
C GLN A 243 8.62 10.52 -0.14
N LEU A 244 9.57 9.88 -0.83
CA LEU A 244 10.84 9.44 -0.24
C LEU A 244 11.68 10.64 0.22
N LEU A 245 11.86 11.66 -0.61
CA LEU A 245 12.62 12.86 -0.24
C LEU A 245 11.96 13.62 0.90
N TRP A 246 10.63 13.77 0.87
CA TRP A 246 9.87 14.41 1.93
C TRP A 246 10.00 13.66 3.27
N SER A 247 9.82 12.34 3.27
CA SER A 247 9.95 11.53 4.50
C SER A 247 11.40 11.51 5.01
N GLY A 248 12.39 11.49 4.12
CA GLY A 248 13.81 11.59 4.46
C GLY A 248 14.15 12.94 5.10
N TRP A 249 13.64 14.03 4.55
CA TRP A 249 13.76 15.37 5.13
C TRP A 249 13.07 15.46 6.49
N ALA A 250 11.83 14.98 6.60
CA ALA A 250 11.05 15.00 7.83
C ALA A 250 11.73 14.19 8.94
N ASN A 251 12.29 13.02 8.59
CA ASN A 251 13.06 12.20 9.51
C ASN A 251 14.33 12.91 10.00
N LYS A 252 15.09 13.55 9.10
CA LYS A 252 16.30 14.31 9.42
C LYS A 252 16.01 15.52 10.32
N LYS A 253 14.85 16.17 10.13
CA LYS A 253 14.39 17.30 10.95
C LYS A 253 13.61 16.88 12.20
N HIS A 254 13.57 15.58 12.52
CA HIS A 254 12.88 15.04 13.69
C HIS A 254 11.41 15.50 13.78
N LYS A 255 10.74 15.65 12.63
CA LYS A 255 9.34 16.08 12.58
C LYS A 255 8.43 15.00 13.16
N LYS A 256 7.40 15.45 13.87
CA LYS A 256 6.37 14.58 14.46
C LYS A 256 5.33 14.22 13.39
N ALA A 257 4.88 12.98 13.40
CA ALA A 257 3.90 12.44 12.48
C ALA A 257 2.53 13.09 12.74
N PRO A 258 1.95 13.83 11.78
CA PRO A 258 0.66 14.52 11.98
C PRO A 258 -0.52 13.55 12.09
N PHE A 259 -0.39 12.38 11.46
CA PHE A 259 -1.28 11.23 11.54
C PHE A 259 -0.44 9.96 11.71
N ARG A 260 -1.09 8.81 11.89
CA ARG A 260 -0.40 7.52 12.03
C ARG A 260 0.35 7.17 10.74
N PHE A 261 1.62 6.82 10.87
CA PHE A 261 2.50 6.50 9.76
C PHE A 261 2.89 5.02 9.87
N SER A 262 2.06 4.14 9.30
CA SER A 262 2.10 2.70 9.54
C SER A 262 2.11 2.38 11.05
N SER A 263 3.11 1.66 11.57
CA SER A 263 3.18 1.34 12.99
C SER A 263 3.57 2.52 13.89
N VAL A 264 3.93 3.68 13.32
CA VAL A 264 4.28 4.87 14.09
C VAL A 264 3.01 5.64 14.47
N PRO A 265 2.71 5.81 15.78
CA PRO A 265 1.52 6.53 16.21
C PRO A 265 1.61 8.03 15.89
N LYS A 266 0.47 8.70 15.88
CA LYS A 266 0.39 10.17 15.77
C LYS A 266 1.28 10.81 16.84
N GLY A 267 2.08 11.79 16.46
CA GLY A 267 3.04 12.46 17.34
C GLY A 267 4.41 11.78 17.44
N GLY A 268 4.56 10.53 16.96
CA GLY A 268 5.85 9.85 16.86
C GLY A 268 6.77 10.48 15.82
N ARG A 269 8.05 10.12 15.81
CA ARG A 269 9.01 10.63 14.81
C ARG A 269 8.74 9.98 13.45
N ILE A 270 8.61 10.80 12.40
CA ILE A 270 8.41 10.28 11.03
C ILE A 270 9.64 9.43 10.63
N PRO A 271 9.46 8.13 10.33
CA PRO A 271 10.53 7.29 9.81
C PRO A 271 10.77 7.59 8.32
N PRO A 272 11.95 7.24 7.77
CA PRO A 272 12.13 7.24 6.32
C PRO A 272 11.08 6.31 5.67
N LEU A 273 10.48 6.70 4.55
CA LEU A 273 9.42 5.93 3.90
C LEU A 273 9.88 4.53 3.46
N VAL A 274 11.16 4.34 3.13
CA VAL A 274 11.70 2.97 2.89
C VAL A 274 11.47 2.04 4.09
N PHE A 275 11.54 2.56 5.31
CA PHE A 275 11.27 1.76 6.51
C PHE A 275 9.85 1.22 6.51
N THR A 276 8.85 2.08 6.27
CA THR A 276 7.46 1.67 6.27
C THR A 276 7.12 0.78 5.08
N ILE A 277 7.72 1.02 3.91
CA ILE A 277 7.56 0.14 2.75
C ILE A 277 8.04 -1.28 3.09
N VAL A 278 9.23 -1.43 3.68
CA VAL A 278 9.76 -2.74 4.07
C VAL A 278 8.89 -3.37 5.15
N GLU A 279 8.52 -2.61 6.18
CA GLU A 279 7.62 -3.07 7.23
C GLU A 279 6.30 -3.61 6.66
N ASP A 280 5.64 -2.82 5.82
CA ASP A 280 4.28 -3.06 5.36
C ASP A 280 4.21 -4.13 4.26
N ILE A 281 5.19 -4.19 3.34
CA ILE A 281 5.24 -5.24 2.30
C ILE A 281 5.54 -6.58 2.94
N VAL A 282 6.54 -6.66 3.82
CA VAL A 282 6.90 -7.95 4.45
C VAL A 282 5.80 -8.42 5.39
N ALA A 283 5.17 -7.51 6.13
CA ALA A 283 4.05 -7.87 6.99
C ALA A 283 2.88 -8.45 6.18
N VAL A 284 2.43 -7.77 5.12
CA VAL A 284 1.16 -8.11 4.44
C VAL A 284 1.35 -9.06 3.25
N ASP A 285 2.30 -8.76 2.35
CA ASP A 285 2.51 -9.50 1.10
C ASP A 285 3.42 -10.71 1.34
N GLY A 286 4.42 -10.50 2.21
CA GLY A 286 5.35 -11.52 2.69
C GLY A 286 4.81 -12.42 3.80
N ALA A 287 3.59 -12.20 4.28
CA ALA A 287 2.96 -12.93 5.38
C ALA A 287 3.74 -12.90 6.72
N GLY A 288 4.57 -11.88 6.96
CA GLY A 288 5.31 -11.73 8.22
C GLY A 288 4.48 -11.21 9.41
N GLY A 289 3.30 -10.62 9.13
CA GLY A 289 2.35 -10.17 10.14
C GLY A 289 2.91 -9.19 11.19
N LYS A 290 2.22 -9.11 12.34
CA LYS A 290 2.62 -8.24 13.47
C LYS A 290 3.91 -8.67 14.14
N GLU A 291 4.28 -9.95 14.09
CA GLU A 291 5.55 -10.40 14.65
C GLU A 291 6.73 -9.73 13.94
N TYR A 292 6.72 -9.74 12.60
CA TYR A 292 7.73 -9.03 11.82
C TYR A 292 7.74 -7.52 12.12
N ARG A 293 6.55 -6.89 12.20
CA ARG A 293 6.43 -5.46 12.54
C ARG A 293 7.08 -5.17 13.90
N ARG A 294 6.84 -5.97 14.93
CA ARG A 294 7.48 -5.78 16.25
C ARG A 294 8.99 -5.95 16.17
N ALA A 295 9.47 -6.99 15.47
CA ALA A 295 10.90 -7.28 15.35
C ALA A 295 11.67 -6.18 14.59
N ILE A 296 11.12 -5.66 13.48
CA ILE A 296 11.77 -4.61 12.69
C ILE A 296 11.77 -3.27 13.42
N ASN A 297 10.70 -2.93 14.14
CA ASN A 297 10.66 -1.72 14.98
C ASN A 297 11.68 -1.82 16.12
N ALA A 298 11.72 -2.94 16.85
CA ALA A 298 12.70 -3.16 17.91
C ALA A 298 14.16 -3.03 17.41
N ARG A 299 14.47 -3.61 16.24
CA ARG A 299 15.79 -3.47 15.64
C ARG A 299 16.09 -2.03 15.22
N TYR A 300 15.11 -1.32 14.68
CA TYR A 300 15.24 0.08 14.27
C TYR A 300 15.47 1.02 15.48
N GLU A 301 14.89 0.72 16.63
CA GLU A 301 15.10 1.47 17.87
C GLU A 301 16.51 1.24 18.45
N VAL A 302 17.00 0.01 18.38
CA VAL A 302 18.26 -0.39 19.02
C VAL A 302 19.49 -0.14 18.12
N SER A 303 19.40 -0.43 16.82
CA SER A 303 20.55 -0.40 15.91
C SER A 303 20.69 0.93 15.17
N LYS A 304 21.66 1.76 15.58
CA LYS A 304 22.01 3.01 14.89
C LYS A 304 22.41 2.76 13.43
N ARG A 305 23.23 1.74 13.17
CA ARG A 305 23.68 1.41 11.82
C ARG A 305 22.54 0.98 10.90
N PHE A 306 21.57 0.23 11.42
CA PHE A 306 20.37 -0.14 10.68
C PHE A 306 19.56 1.10 10.28
N ARG A 307 19.35 2.04 11.20
CA ARG A 307 18.69 3.33 10.90
C ARG A 307 19.42 4.12 9.81
N GLU A 308 20.73 4.22 9.91
CA GLU A 308 21.56 4.94 8.92
C GLU A 308 21.54 4.27 7.55
N MET A 309 21.52 2.93 7.51
CA MET A 309 21.34 2.17 6.28
C MET A 309 19.98 2.50 5.64
N ILE A 310 18.89 2.42 6.41
CA ILE A 310 17.53 2.71 5.93
C ILE A 310 17.42 4.17 5.44
N ALA A 311 17.97 5.14 6.19
CA ALA A 311 17.99 6.53 5.78
C ALA A 311 18.76 6.75 4.47
N ARG A 312 19.91 6.10 4.29
CA ARG A 312 20.69 6.17 3.04
C ARG A 312 19.95 5.53 1.87
N GLN A 313 19.31 4.38 2.07
CA GLN A 313 18.45 3.76 1.05
C GLN A 313 17.29 4.66 0.65
N ASN A 314 16.69 5.36 1.62
CA ASN A 314 15.61 6.29 1.36
C ASN A 314 16.02 7.46 0.45
N TRP A 315 17.18 8.07 0.69
CA TRP A 315 17.70 9.11 -0.20
C TRP A 315 18.12 8.57 -1.56
N PHE A 316 18.76 7.39 -1.60
CA PHE A 316 19.20 6.74 -2.82
C PHE A 316 18.02 6.45 -3.77
N TRP A 317 16.96 5.84 -3.26
CA TRP A 317 15.74 5.59 -4.03
C TRP A 317 14.96 6.87 -4.31
N GLY A 318 14.91 7.82 -3.38
CA GLY A 318 14.17 9.07 -3.56
C GLY A 318 14.73 9.96 -4.66
N VAL A 319 16.05 10.17 -4.66
CA VAL A 319 16.73 10.95 -5.71
C VAL A 319 16.70 10.20 -7.03
N GLY A 320 16.97 8.89 -7.02
CA GLY A 320 16.98 8.07 -8.22
C GLY A 320 15.62 8.05 -8.93
N ALA A 321 14.54 7.74 -8.20
CA ALA A 321 13.20 7.66 -8.78
C ALA A 321 12.73 9.04 -9.29
N LEU A 322 13.02 10.12 -8.56
CA LEU A 322 12.66 11.46 -9.02
C LEU A 322 13.42 11.85 -10.30
N ALA A 323 14.72 11.55 -10.36
CA ALA A 323 15.54 11.84 -11.53
C ALA A 323 15.08 11.04 -12.75
N ASP A 324 14.87 9.73 -12.61
CA ASP A 324 14.38 8.86 -13.70
C ASP A 324 12.98 9.26 -14.17
N GLY A 325 12.06 9.54 -13.23
CA GLY A 325 10.71 9.98 -13.56
C GLY A 325 10.68 11.32 -14.30
N ILE A 326 11.46 12.32 -13.87
CA ILE A 326 11.56 13.61 -14.56
C ILE A 326 12.23 13.47 -15.93
N ALA A 327 13.35 12.72 -16.00
CA ALA A 327 14.06 12.50 -17.26
C ALA A 327 13.15 11.81 -18.28
N THR A 328 12.46 10.74 -17.88
CA THR A 328 11.52 10.02 -18.73
C THR A 328 10.37 10.93 -19.16
N MET A 329 9.84 11.77 -18.26
CA MET A 329 8.81 12.74 -18.61
C MET A 329 9.28 13.74 -19.68
N ILE A 330 10.50 14.28 -19.57
CA ILE A 330 11.08 15.16 -20.59
C ILE A 330 11.19 14.43 -21.94
N VAL A 331 11.64 13.17 -21.91
CA VAL A 331 11.77 12.35 -23.13
C VAL A 331 10.41 12.16 -23.81
N ILE A 332 9.35 11.85 -23.06
CA ILE A 332 7.99 11.67 -23.61
C ILE A 332 7.53 12.89 -24.43
N TRP A 333 7.87 14.09 -23.98
CA TRP A 333 7.43 15.32 -24.64
C TRP A 333 8.33 15.74 -25.81
N THR A 334 9.58 15.26 -25.87
CA THR A 334 10.57 15.69 -26.86
C THR A 334 10.67 14.78 -28.10
N ILE A 335 10.24 13.53 -28.01
CA ILE A 335 10.35 12.55 -29.11
C ILE A 335 8.98 12.21 -29.76
N PRO A 336 8.96 11.56 -30.94
CA PRO A 336 7.74 11.07 -31.57
C PRO A 336 6.96 10.11 -30.65
N GLN A 337 5.63 10.17 -30.72
CA GLN A 337 4.74 9.52 -29.76
C GLN A 337 4.90 7.99 -29.68
N GLU A 338 5.20 7.34 -30.80
CA GLU A 338 5.34 5.90 -30.91
C GLU A 338 6.60 5.43 -30.18
N ILE A 339 7.66 6.22 -30.25
CA ILE A 339 8.92 5.96 -29.55
C ILE A 339 8.79 6.34 -28.07
N ALA A 340 8.12 7.47 -27.80
CA ALA A 340 7.85 7.95 -26.44
C ALA A 340 7.12 6.89 -25.60
N TYR A 341 6.14 6.21 -26.19
CA TYR A 341 5.42 5.14 -25.51
C TYR A 341 6.38 4.03 -25.08
N GLY A 342 7.14 3.43 -26.01
CA GLY A 342 8.08 2.35 -25.69
C GLY A 342 9.11 2.74 -24.63
N VAL A 343 9.69 3.95 -24.75
CA VAL A 343 10.69 4.44 -23.79
C VAL A 343 10.08 4.64 -22.40
N ALA A 344 8.87 5.18 -22.30
CA ALA A 344 8.24 5.46 -21.03
C ALA A 344 7.91 4.20 -20.21
N TRP A 345 7.58 3.10 -20.88
CA TRP A 345 7.33 1.81 -20.24
C TRP A 345 8.62 1.01 -19.98
N ALA A 346 9.67 1.20 -20.80
CA ALA A 346 10.94 0.49 -20.66
C ALA A 346 11.92 1.13 -19.66
N SER A 347 12.01 2.47 -19.62
CA SER A 347 12.98 3.18 -18.76
C SER A 347 12.83 2.84 -17.28
N PRO A 348 11.61 2.90 -16.69
CA PRO A 348 11.40 2.57 -15.29
C PRO A 348 11.78 1.12 -14.93
N LEU A 349 11.62 0.18 -15.88
CA LEU A 349 12.01 -1.21 -15.70
C LEU A 349 13.54 -1.34 -15.62
N ILE A 350 14.26 -0.76 -16.59
CA ILE A 350 15.73 -0.80 -16.63
C ILE A 350 16.30 -0.13 -15.37
N PHE A 351 15.78 1.05 -15.02
CA PHE A 351 16.12 1.73 -13.78
C PHE A 351 15.92 0.82 -12.56
N SER A 352 14.74 0.22 -12.43
CA SER A 352 14.39 -0.62 -11.28
C SER A 352 15.31 -1.82 -11.14
N ILE A 353 15.63 -2.51 -12.24
CA ILE A 353 16.54 -3.66 -12.23
C ILE A 353 17.92 -3.26 -11.69
N ILE A 354 18.49 -2.17 -12.23
CA ILE A 354 19.81 -1.68 -11.82
C ILE A 354 19.79 -1.27 -10.34
N TRP A 355 18.78 -0.50 -9.92
CA TRP A 355 18.67 -0.02 -8.54
C TRP A 355 18.45 -1.16 -7.53
N ILE A 356 17.64 -2.16 -7.87
CA ILE A 356 17.44 -3.34 -7.03
C ILE A 356 18.76 -4.08 -6.83
N ILE A 357 19.54 -4.32 -7.88
CA ILE A 357 20.84 -5.01 -7.78
C ILE A 357 21.78 -4.25 -6.83
N ILE A 358 21.89 -2.92 -7.02
CA ILE A 358 22.72 -2.06 -6.16
C ILE A 358 22.24 -2.13 -4.70
N THR A 359 20.95 -2.00 -4.46
CA THR A 359 20.35 -2.06 -3.11
C THR A 359 20.58 -3.40 -2.45
N VAL A 360 20.40 -4.52 -3.14
CA VAL A 360 20.61 -5.87 -2.59
C VAL A 360 22.05 -6.05 -2.13
N ILE A 361 23.02 -5.66 -2.98
CA ILE A 361 24.45 -5.75 -2.64
C ILE A 361 24.79 -4.85 -1.45
N TRP A 362 24.32 -3.60 -1.47
CA TRP A 362 24.56 -2.64 -0.40
C TRP A 362 23.97 -3.14 0.93
N VAL A 363 22.68 -3.44 0.98
CA VAL A 363 21.99 -3.87 2.21
C VAL A 363 22.63 -5.12 2.79
N ARG A 364 22.95 -6.12 1.96
CA ARG A 364 23.67 -7.33 2.43
C ARG A 364 25.04 -7.00 3.03
N ARG A 365 25.76 -6.03 2.48
CA ARG A 365 27.04 -5.58 3.04
C ARG A 365 26.86 -4.85 4.36
N ASP A 366 25.89 -3.95 4.45
CA ASP A 366 25.66 -3.15 5.66
C ASP A 366 25.09 -3.99 6.82
N LEU A 367 24.20 -4.94 6.55
CA LEU A 367 23.70 -5.89 7.55
C LEU A 367 24.80 -6.84 8.06
N ARG A 368 25.76 -7.25 7.22
CA ARG A 368 26.93 -8.03 7.66
C ARG A 368 27.82 -7.22 8.60
N ARG A 369 28.07 -5.96 8.25
CA ARG A 369 28.86 -5.04 9.09
C ARG A 369 28.16 -4.72 10.40
N GLU A 370 26.84 -4.54 10.39
CA GLU A 370 26.04 -4.36 11.60
C GLU A 370 26.21 -5.53 12.57
N LYS A 371 26.11 -6.77 12.07
CA LYS A 371 26.30 -7.97 12.92
C LYS A 371 27.73 -8.05 13.46
N ALA A 372 28.73 -7.71 12.67
CA ALA A 372 30.14 -7.71 13.10
C ALA A 372 30.41 -6.68 14.20
N GLU A 373 29.93 -5.44 14.02
CA GLU A 373 30.05 -4.37 15.02
C GLU A 373 29.29 -4.71 16.31
N TRP A 374 28.11 -5.31 16.18
CA TRP A 374 27.33 -5.76 17.34
C TRP A 374 28.08 -6.81 18.16
N ARG A 375 28.76 -7.75 17.51
CA ARG A 375 29.59 -8.77 18.18
C ARG A 375 30.80 -8.18 18.87
N ALA A 376 31.49 -7.23 18.23
CA ALA A 376 32.63 -6.55 18.81
C ALA A 376 32.24 -5.79 20.09
N ASN A 377 31.17 -4.99 20.01
CA ASN A 377 30.67 -4.21 21.16
C ASN A 377 30.11 -5.10 22.29
N ALA A 378 29.65 -6.32 21.98
CA ALA A 378 29.20 -7.28 22.99
C ALA A 378 30.37 -8.02 23.68
N ALA A 379 31.57 -8.03 23.07
CA ALA A 379 32.77 -8.63 23.63
C ALA A 379 33.58 -7.68 24.54
N GLU A 380 33.55 -6.36 24.25
CA GLU A 380 34.24 -5.33 25.03
C GLU A 380 33.79 -5.14 26.51
N PRO A 381 32.55 -5.44 26.96
CA PRO A 381 32.12 -5.16 28.34
C PRO A 381 32.78 -6.02 29.44
N ARG A 382 33.60 -7.01 29.09
CA ARG A 382 34.24 -7.92 30.07
C ARG A 382 35.72 -7.67 30.33
N LEU A 383 36.40 -6.91 29.47
CA LEU A 383 37.83 -6.64 29.62
C LEU A 383 38.10 -5.36 30.43
N SER A 384 37.23 -4.35 30.35
CA SER A 384 37.40 -3.10 31.09
C SER A 384 37.08 -3.23 32.57
N THR A 385 36.08 -4.03 32.95
CA THR A 385 35.68 -4.32 34.34
C THR A 385 36.65 -5.29 35.03
N ALA A 386 37.20 -6.27 34.31
CA ALA A 386 38.26 -7.12 34.84
C ALA A 386 39.54 -6.31 35.09
N GLY A 387 39.95 -5.43 34.16
CA GLY A 387 41.13 -4.59 34.33
C GLY A 387 41.03 -3.56 35.46
N THR A 388 39.83 -3.03 35.74
CA THR A 388 39.63 -2.09 36.86
C THR A 388 39.47 -2.79 38.20
N ALA A 389 38.83 -3.97 38.25
CA ALA A 389 38.74 -4.77 39.47
C ALA A 389 40.13 -5.25 39.93
N THR A 390 40.96 -5.75 39.01
CA THR A 390 42.33 -6.19 39.35
C THR A 390 43.25 -5.02 39.74
N GLN A 391 43.05 -3.83 39.18
CA GLN A 391 43.80 -2.63 39.60
C GLN A 391 43.34 -2.09 40.96
N GLN A 392 42.04 -2.15 41.27
CA GLN A 392 41.52 -1.78 42.59
C GLN A 392 41.96 -2.78 43.67
N GLU A 393 41.92 -4.08 43.40
CA GLU A 393 42.42 -5.12 44.32
C GLU A 393 43.94 -4.99 44.56
N MET A 394 44.74 -4.68 43.52
CA MET A 394 46.17 -4.42 43.68
C MET A 394 46.48 -3.12 44.44
N GLN A 395 45.64 -2.07 44.33
CA GLN A 395 45.80 -0.83 45.09
C GLN A 395 45.39 -0.99 46.56
N GLU A 396 44.34 -1.75 46.86
CA GLU A 396 43.95 -2.05 48.25
C GLU A 396 45.00 -2.90 48.95
N HIS A 397 45.61 -3.88 48.26
CA HIS A 397 46.63 -4.73 48.85
C HIS A 397 47.99 -4.03 49.10
N HIS A 398 48.29 -2.94 48.39
CA HIS A 398 49.47 -2.10 48.66
C HIS A 398 49.23 -1.03 49.73
N SER A 399 47.97 -0.77 50.11
CA SER A 399 47.61 0.23 51.14
C SER A 399 47.49 -0.39 52.54
N ALA A 400 47.54 -1.73 52.64
CA ALA A 400 47.37 -2.51 53.85
C ALA A 400 48.67 -3.13 54.40
N VAL A 401 49.83 -2.77 53.82
CA VAL A 401 51.20 -3.09 54.29
C VAL A 401 51.87 -1.79 54.66
#